data_AF-A0A849Q9E5-F1
#
_entry.id   AF-A0A849Q9E5-F1
#
_cell.length_a   1.000
_cell.length_b   1.000
_cell.length_c   1.000
_cell.angle_alpha   90.00
_cell.angle_beta   90.00
_cell.angle_gamma   90.00
#
_symmetry.space_group_name_H-M   'P 1'
#
loop_
_entity.id
_entity.type
_entity.pdbx_description
1 polymer ?
#
loop_
_entity_poly.entity_id
_entity_poly.type
_entity_poly.pdbx_seq_one_letter_code
_entity_poly.pdbx_strand_id
1 'polypeptide(L)'
;MKDMNLGRVKGAFRSNKGVQALAVLMVAIMVLSVVLLWSPAASTQYAPPDAQNEMPEKFYVLVDEPVDEDGMAFVAALSSIQFVNGNYHPMFVLDDGQLDDHQLATVQTMSVYDAPFLLFTDSLDTQSYVEDQLGADNVITYPTDDDILATFQGFQGYITVASYAEAMWAAPLAQVENKVIILGQRTFISQEDVWNEL
;
A
#
# COMPACT_ATOMS: atom_id res chain seq x y z
N MET A 1 -49.24 70.16 37.97
CA MET A 1 -49.31 68.93 38.80
C MET A 1 -49.80 67.83 37.88
N LYS A 2 -49.24 66.64 37.74
CA LYS A 2 -47.97 65.98 38.09
C LYS A 2 -48.11 64.61 37.39
N ASP A 3 -47.06 64.12 36.75
CA ASP A 3 -47.00 62.87 35.98
C ASP A 3 -47.53 61.64 36.72
N MET A 4 -48.16 60.69 36.00
CA MET A 4 -48.13 59.24 36.30
C MET A 4 -48.37 58.43 35.02
N ASN A 5 -47.30 58.02 34.33
CA ASN A 5 -46.63 56.71 34.43
C ASN A 5 -47.37 55.53 33.75
N LEU A 6 -47.03 55.30 32.49
CA LEU A 6 -47.12 54.01 31.79
C LEU A 6 -46.16 53.01 32.47
N GLY A 7 -46.69 52.14 33.33
CA GLY A 7 -45.87 51.17 34.04
C GLY A 7 -46.63 49.90 34.41
N ARG A 8 -46.60 48.90 33.52
CA ARG A 8 -46.63 47.46 33.85
C ARG A 8 -46.22 46.69 32.60
N VAL A 9 -44.92 46.68 32.30
CA VAL A 9 -43.98 45.62 32.69
C VAL A 9 -44.36 44.30 32.02
N LYS A 10 -43.77 44.10 30.83
CA LYS A 10 -43.50 42.80 30.23
C LYS A 10 -42.71 41.98 31.26
N GLY A 11 -43.30 40.90 31.76
CA GLY A 11 -42.67 40.02 32.72
C GLY A 11 -43.04 38.57 32.44
N ALA A 12 -42.20 37.87 31.68
CA ALA A 12 -41.92 36.44 31.81
C ALA A 12 -40.78 36.09 30.84
N PHE A 13 -39.91 35.15 31.24
CA PHE A 13 -38.72 34.67 30.53
C PHE A 13 -37.43 35.49 30.65
N ARG A 14 -36.95 35.70 31.87
CA ARG A 14 -35.50 35.67 32.15
C ARG A 14 -35.23 34.89 33.42
N SER A 15 -35.31 33.56 33.32
CA SER A 15 -34.73 32.65 34.31
C SER A 15 -33.28 32.40 33.90
N ASN A 16 -32.32 32.82 34.74
CA ASN A 16 -30.89 32.58 34.52
C ASN A 16 -30.55 31.10 34.31
N LYS A 17 -31.39 30.18 34.84
CA LYS A 17 -31.24 28.74 34.65
C LYS A 17 -31.50 28.31 33.20
N GLY A 18 -32.40 28.98 32.49
CA GLY A 18 -32.68 28.70 31.08
C GLY A 18 -31.54 29.16 30.17
N VAL A 19 -30.92 30.29 30.49
CA VAL A 19 -29.75 30.81 29.75
C VAL A 19 -28.51 29.94 29.99
N GLN A 20 -28.30 29.47 31.23
CA GLN A 20 -27.21 28.56 31.57
C GLN A 20 -27.37 27.18 30.92
N ALA A 21 -28.58 26.63 30.90
CA ALA A 21 -28.86 25.36 30.22
C ALA A 21 -28.61 25.45 28.71
N LEU A 22 -28.97 26.57 28.09
CA LEU A 22 -28.77 26.79 26.65
C LEU A 22 -27.28 26.97 26.30
N ALA A 23 -26.52 27.63 27.17
CA ALA A 23 -25.07 27.78 27.02
C ALA A 23 -24.32 26.44 27.13
N VAL A 24 -24.69 25.60 28.12
CA VAL A 24 -24.11 24.25 28.27
C VAL A 24 -24.45 23.36 27.08
N LEU A 25 -25.67 23.45 26.56
CA LEU A 25 -26.09 22.71 25.36
C LEU A 25 -25.27 23.14 24.13
N MET A 26 -25.04 24.44 23.93
CA MET A 26 -24.20 24.92 22.81
C MET A 26 -22.75 24.46 22.94
N VAL A 27 -22.17 24.49 24.14
CA VAL A 27 -20.81 23.98 24.37
C VAL A 27 -20.75 22.48 24.13
N ALA A 28 -21.73 21.71 24.58
CA ALA A 28 -21.80 20.28 24.31
C ALA A 28 -21.93 19.99 22.81
N ILE A 29 -22.73 20.76 22.07
CA ILE A 29 -22.84 20.64 20.61
C ILE A 29 -21.52 21.01 19.93
N MET A 30 -20.85 22.07 20.36
CA MET A 30 -19.53 22.47 19.83
C MET A 30 -18.46 21.42 20.11
N VAL A 31 -18.41 20.88 21.32
CA VAL A 31 -17.47 19.81 21.68
C VAL A 31 -17.79 18.54 20.90
N LEU A 32 -19.06 18.16 20.77
CA LEU A 32 -19.47 16.99 19.99
C LEU A 32 -19.16 17.17 18.50
N SER A 33 -19.35 18.37 17.94
CA SER A 33 -19.01 18.64 16.54
C SER A 33 -17.51 18.70 16.30
N VAL A 34 -16.72 19.23 17.24
CA VAL A 34 -15.25 19.10 17.18
C VAL A 34 -14.84 17.64 17.28
N VAL A 35 -15.41 16.85 18.20
CA VAL A 35 -15.11 15.42 18.34
C VAL A 35 -15.57 14.61 17.12
N LEU A 36 -16.67 14.97 16.45
CA LEU A 36 -17.12 14.32 15.22
C LEU A 36 -16.31 14.76 13.98
N LEU A 37 -15.78 15.99 13.97
CA LEU A 37 -14.87 16.49 12.92
C LEU A 37 -13.43 16.01 13.13
N TRP A 38 -13.03 15.71 14.36
CA TRP A 38 -11.72 15.16 14.72
C TRP A 38 -11.72 13.65 14.97
N SER A 39 -12.88 13.00 15.04
CA SER A 39 -12.94 11.55 15.02
C SER A 39 -12.46 11.12 13.63
N PRO A 40 -11.41 10.29 13.53
CA PRO A 40 -10.97 9.73 12.27
C PRO A 40 -11.98 8.65 11.86
N ALA A 41 -13.17 9.10 11.45
CA ALA A 41 -14.19 8.29 10.79
C ALA A 41 -14.12 8.53 9.29
N ALA A 42 -12.90 8.45 8.77
CA ALA A 42 -12.64 7.78 7.52
C ALA A 42 -11.45 6.89 7.85
N SER A 43 -11.71 5.62 8.20
CA SER A 43 -10.80 4.61 7.68
C SER A 43 -10.84 4.86 6.18
N THR A 44 -9.82 5.52 5.64
CA THR A 44 -9.57 5.46 4.20
C THR A 44 -9.32 3.99 3.98
N GLN A 45 -10.39 3.25 3.73
CA GLN A 45 -10.37 1.85 3.39
C GLN A 45 -9.58 1.86 2.10
N TYR A 46 -8.29 1.59 2.23
CA TYR A 46 -7.36 1.66 1.13
C TYR A 46 -7.93 0.73 0.06
N ALA A 47 -8.28 1.31 -1.09
CA ALA A 47 -8.81 0.58 -2.22
C ALA A 47 -7.66 0.52 -3.22
N PRO A 48 -6.93 -0.60 -3.31
CA PRO A 48 -5.89 -0.73 -4.32
C PRO A 48 -6.48 -0.57 -5.72
N PRO A 49 -5.63 -0.26 -6.71
CA PRO A 49 -6.03 -0.18 -8.10
C PRO A 49 -6.65 -1.49 -8.57
N ASP A 50 -7.58 -1.39 -9.53
CA ASP A 50 -8.19 -2.57 -10.14
C ASP A 50 -7.12 -3.41 -10.85
N ALA A 51 -7.19 -4.74 -10.70
CA ALA A 51 -6.30 -5.66 -11.37
C ALA A 51 -6.47 -5.60 -12.89
N GLN A 52 -5.41 -5.19 -13.59
CA GLN A 52 -5.38 -4.94 -15.03
C GLN A 52 -4.29 -5.72 -15.74
N ASN A 53 -3.24 -6.13 -15.04
CA ASN A 53 -2.09 -6.82 -15.59
C ASN A 53 -2.26 -8.34 -15.48
N GLU A 54 -2.28 -9.02 -16.62
CA GLU A 54 -2.20 -10.48 -16.66
C GLU A 54 -0.75 -10.91 -16.43
N MET A 55 -0.53 -11.86 -15.51
CA MET A 55 0.79 -12.45 -15.34
C MET A 55 1.02 -13.57 -16.37
N PRO A 56 2.18 -13.58 -17.06
CA PRO A 56 2.56 -14.70 -17.90
C PRO A 56 2.59 -16.02 -17.11
N GLU A 57 2.37 -17.15 -17.78
CA GLU A 57 2.44 -18.48 -17.12
C GLU A 57 3.84 -18.78 -16.55
N LYS A 58 4.88 -18.27 -17.23
CA LYS A 58 6.27 -18.31 -16.83
C LYS A 58 6.87 -16.94 -17.07
N PHE A 59 7.59 -16.43 -16.10
CA PHE A 59 8.31 -15.16 -16.17
C PHE A 59 9.47 -15.17 -15.19
N TYR A 60 10.31 -14.15 -15.32
CA TYR A 60 11.40 -13.83 -14.42
C TYR A 60 11.20 -12.41 -13.89
N VAL A 61 11.60 -12.17 -12.66
CA VAL A 61 11.49 -10.86 -12.03
C VAL A 61 12.87 -10.21 -12.03
N LEU A 62 12.95 -8.97 -12.51
CA LEU A 62 14.13 -8.12 -12.41
C LEU A 62 13.77 -6.91 -11.57
N VAL A 63 14.65 -6.51 -10.66
CA VAL A 63 14.46 -5.33 -9.82
C VAL A 63 15.81 -4.71 -9.51
N ASP A 64 15.87 -3.38 -9.41
CA ASP A 64 17.08 -2.67 -9.00
C ASP A 64 17.53 -3.10 -7.59
N GLU A 65 18.84 -2.99 -7.32
CA GLU A 65 19.36 -3.14 -5.97
C GLU A 65 18.72 -2.11 -5.03
N PRO A 66 18.09 -2.54 -3.92
CA PRO A 66 17.44 -1.61 -3.00
C PRO A 66 18.49 -0.82 -2.21
N VAL A 67 18.37 0.50 -2.22
CA VAL A 67 19.28 1.42 -1.53
C VAL A 67 18.78 1.89 -0.16
N ASP A 68 17.50 1.72 0.12
CA ASP A 68 16.82 2.16 1.34
C ASP A 68 15.78 1.15 1.86
N GLU A 69 15.15 1.48 2.99
CA GLU A 69 14.16 0.62 3.66
C GLU A 69 12.93 0.37 2.79
N ASP A 70 12.47 1.38 2.06
CA ASP A 70 11.29 1.29 1.20
C ASP A 70 11.58 0.39 -0.01
N GLY A 71 12.74 0.54 -0.63
CA GLY A 71 13.22 -0.36 -1.68
C GLY A 71 13.40 -1.80 -1.18
N MET A 72 13.96 -1.99 0.02
CA MET A 72 14.06 -3.33 0.61
C MET A 72 12.67 -3.94 0.85
N ALA A 73 11.71 -3.14 1.33
CA ALA A 73 10.34 -3.58 1.54
C ALA A 73 9.65 -3.94 0.22
N PHE A 74 9.88 -3.17 -0.84
CA PHE A 74 9.37 -3.45 -2.19
C PHE A 74 9.93 -4.78 -2.73
N VAL A 75 11.25 -4.98 -2.63
CA VAL A 75 11.90 -6.24 -3.03
C VAL A 75 11.36 -7.43 -2.22
N ALA A 76 11.07 -7.25 -0.93
CA ALA A 76 10.41 -8.28 -0.14
C ALA A 76 8.97 -8.53 -0.59
N ALA A 77 8.21 -7.48 -0.94
CA ALA A 77 6.84 -7.60 -1.44
C ALA A 77 6.77 -8.39 -2.77
N LEU A 78 7.78 -8.24 -3.65
CA LEU A 78 7.91 -9.02 -4.88
C LEU A 78 7.98 -10.54 -4.63
N SER A 79 8.34 -11.00 -3.43
CA SER A 79 8.31 -12.42 -3.10
C SER A 79 6.92 -13.06 -3.27
N SER A 80 5.85 -12.26 -3.12
CA SER A 80 4.47 -12.71 -3.30
C SER A 80 4.14 -13.10 -4.75
N ILE A 81 4.85 -12.53 -5.73
CA ILE A 81 4.68 -12.87 -7.15
C ILE A 81 5.66 -13.98 -7.61
N GLN A 82 6.64 -14.37 -6.78
CA GLN A 82 7.57 -15.44 -7.11
C GLN A 82 6.91 -16.83 -7.09
N PHE A 83 5.78 -16.98 -6.41
CA PHE A 83 5.05 -18.24 -6.30
C PHE A 83 3.59 -18.07 -6.69
N VAL A 84 3.32 -18.07 -7.98
CA VAL A 84 1.99 -17.85 -8.55
C VAL A 84 1.60 -19.05 -9.42
N ASN A 85 0.31 -19.42 -9.41
CA ASN A 85 -0.22 -20.52 -10.22
C ASN A 85 0.52 -21.87 -10.04
N GLY A 86 1.13 -22.09 -8.88
CA GLY A 86 1.90 -23.30 -8.58
C GLY A 86 3.29 -23.38 -9.22
N ASN A 87 3.75 -22.30 -9.86
CA ASN A 87 5.09 -22.18 -10.45
C ASN A 87 5.99 -21.29 -9.59
N TYR A 88 7.29 -21.56 -9.63
CA TYR A 88 8.31 -20.68 -9.09
C TYR A 88 8.90 -19.80 -10.19
N HIS A 89 8.95 -18.49 -9.93
CA HIS A 89 9.46 -17.46 -10.82
C HIS A 89 10.71 -16.83 -10.19
N PRO A 90 11.92 -17.09 -10.73
CA PRO A 90 13.15 -16.54 -10.19
C PRO A 90 13.17 -15.02 -10.24
N MET A 91 13.79 -14.42 -9.22
CA MET A 91 14.05 -12.98 -9.15
C MET A 91 15.55 -12.73 -9.21
N PHE A 92 15.95 -11.72 -9.99
CA PHE A 92 17.31 -11.22 -10.06
C PHE A 92 17.32 -9.77 -9.57
N VAL A 93 18.25 -9.47 -8.69
CA VAL A 93 18.53 -8.11 -8.23
C VAL A 93 19.67 -7.59 -9.09
N LEU A 94 19.45 -6.45 -9.73
CA LEU A 94 20.37 -5.83 -10.68
C LEU A 94 21.44 -5.03 -9.93
N ASP A 95 22.71 -5.18 -10.33
CA ASP A 95 23.83 -4.38 -9.85
C ASP A 95 24.08 -3.24 -10.84
N ASP A 96 24.03 -1.99 -10.37
CA ASP A 96 24.14 -0.77 -11.19
C ASP A 96 23.20 -0.79 -12.43
N GLY A 97 21.97 -1.28 -12.22
CA GLY A 97 20.92 -1.37 -13.24
C GLY A 97 21.13 -2.46 -14.30
N GLN A 98 22.06 -3.39 -14.08
CA GLN A 98 22.44 -4.43 -15.04
C GLN A 98 22.44 -5.83 -14.42
N LEU A 99 22.25 -6.84 -15.27
CA LEU A 99 22.59 -8.21 -14.92
C LEU A 99 24.11 -8.38 -15.01
N ASP A 100 24.70 -8.95 -13.95
CA ASP A 100 26.12 -9.31 -13.97
C ASP A 100 26.40 -10.49 -14.92
N ASP A 101 27.68 -10.70 -15.26
CA ASP A 101 28.09 -11.77 -16.19
C ASP A 101 27.61 -13.17 -15.76
N HIS A 102 27.55 -13.44 -14.45
CA HIS A 102 27.12 -14.72 -13.91
C HIS A 102 25.59 -14.88 -13.96
N GLN A 103 24.84 -13.82 -13.66
CA GLN A 103 23.39 -13.78 -13.83
C GLN A 103 23.02 -13.95 -15.30
N LEU A 104 23.71 -13.25 -16.21
CA LEU A 104 23.49 -13.35 -17.64
C LEU A 104 23.79 -14.77 -18.16
N ALA A 105 24.89 -15.38 -17.70
CA ALA A 105 25.21 -16.77 -18.03
C ALA A 105 24.14 -17.75 -17.49
N THR A 106 23.60 -17.49 -16.30
CA THR A 106 22.51 -18.30 -15.71
C THR A 106 21.25 -18.22 -16.57
N VAL A 107 20.85 -17.00 -16.95
CA VAL A 107 19.74 -16.73 -17.87
C VAL A 107 19.93 -17.46 -19.20
N GLN A 108 21.11 -17.38 -19.79
CA GLN A 108 21.42 -18.05 -21.06
C GLN A 108 21.38 -19.58 -20.95
N THR A 109 21.82 -20.13 -19.82
CA THR A 109 21.94 -21.58 -19.63
C THR A 109 20.59 -22.24 -19.31
N MET A 110 19.70 -21.54 -18.62
CA MET A 110 18.42 -22.09 -18.18
C MET A 110 17.33 -22.14 -19.29
N SER A 111 17.67 -21.86 -20.56
CA SER A 111 16.71 -21.69 -21.67
C SER A 111 15.57 -20.71 -21.31
N VAL A 112 15.95 -19.65 -20.59
CA VAL A 112 15.06 -18.65 -19.96
C VAL A 112 14.40 -17.73 -20.98
N TYR A 113 15.00 -17.59 -22.16
CA TYR A 113 14.53 -16.71 -23.23
C TYR A 113 13.13 -17.04 -23.79
N ASP A 114 12.54 -18.20 -23.45
CA ASP A 114 11.17 -18.52 -23.83
C ASP A 114 10.11 -17.85 -22.93
N ALA A 115 10.52 -17.11 -21.90
CA ALA A 115 9.62 -16.39 -20.99
C ALA A 115 10.03 -14.92 -20.82
N PRO A 116 9.06 -14.01 -20.68
CA PRO A 116 9.33 -12.59 -20.49
C PRO A 116 9.98 -12.28 -19.13
N PHE A 117 10.73 -11.18 -19.10
CA PHE A 117 11.26 -10.57 -17.90
C PHE A 117 10.36 -9.42 -17.47
N LEU A 118 9.85 -9.47 -16.25
CA LEU A 118 9.13 -8.37 -15.63
C LEU A 118 10.15 -7.51 -14.89
N LEU A 119 10.45 -6.34 -15.43
CA LEU A 119 11.40 -5.39 -14.87
C LEU A 119 10.65 -4.36 -14.02
N PHE A 120 10.99 -4.27 -12.74
CA PHE A 120 10.49 -3.24 -11.85
C PHE A 120 11.57 -2.18 -11.64
N THR A 121 11.39 -1.02 -12.26
CA THR A 121 12.32 0.11 -12.18
C THR A 121 11.63 1.42 -12.54
N ASP A 122 12.07 2.51 -11.90
CA ASP A 122 11.74 3.88 -12.31
C ASP A 122 12.89 4.53 -13.13
N SER A 123 14.00 3.80 -13.33
CA SER A 123 15.20 4.27 -14.02
C SER A 123 15.15 3.94 -15.52
N LEU A 124 15.11 4.98 -16.35
CA LEU A 124 15.21 4.83 -17.81
C LEU A 124 16.56 4.25 -18.25
N ASP A 125 17.63 4.51 -17.49
CA ASP A 125 18.95 3.96 -17.78
C ASP A 125 18.99 2.45 -17.51
N THR A 126 18.45 2.01 -16.35
CA THR A 126 18.27 0.57 -16.04
C THR A 126 17.45 -0.11 -17.12
N GLN A 127 16.31 0.48 -17.50
CA GLN A 127 15.46 -0.06 -18.54
C GLN A 127 16.25 -0.25 -19.85
N SER A 128 16.97 0.77 -20.30
CA SER A 128 17.76 0.70 -21.53
C SER A 128 18.84 -0.38 -21.45
N TYR A 129 19.54 -0.50 -20.31
CA TYR A 129 20.60 -1.50 -20.16
C TYR A 129 20.06 -2.93 -20.19
N VAL A 130 18.95 -3.19 -19.48
CA VAL A 130 18.32 -4.52 -19.45
C VAL A 130 17.76 -4.89 -20.84
N GLU A 131 17.12 -3.95 -21.54
CA GLU A 131 16.63 -4.16 -22.91
C GLU A 131 17.77 -4.47 -23.89
N ASP A 132 18.93 -3.83 -23.74
CA ASP A 132 20.13 -4.13 -24.53
C ASP A 132 20.72 -5.52 -24.22
N GLN A 133 20.66 -5.97 -22.96
CA GLN A 133 21.18 -7.27 -22.52
C GLN A 133 20.27 -8.45 -22.90
N LEU A 134 18.96 -8.27 -22.81
CA LEU A 134 17.97 -9.36 -22.93
C LEU A 134 17.09 -9.28 -24.19
N GLY A 135 17.13 -8.14 -24.88
CA GLY A 135 16.28 -7.80 -26.02
C GLY A 135 14.97 -7.15 -25.57
N ALA A 136 14.67 -5.96 -26.13
CA ALA A 136 13.49 -5.17 -25.77
C ALA A 136 12.16 -5.93 -25.88
N ASP A 137 12.01 -6.82 -26.86
CA ASP A 137 10.78 -7.60 -27.06
C ASP A 137 10.52 -8.62 -25.91
N ASN A 138 11.53 -8.91 -25.09
CA ASN A 138 11.44 -9.87 -23.99
C ASN A 138 11.23 -9.22 -22.62
N VAL A 139 11.27 -7.87 -22.54
CA VAL A 139 11.23 -7.14 -21.27
C VAL A 139 9.90 -6.38 -21.17
N ILE A 140 9.22 -6.52 -20.03
CA ILE A 140 8.00 -5.79 -19.69
C ILE A 140 8.30 -4.96 -18.46
N THR A 141 8.29 -3.64 -18.61
CA THR A 141 8.68 -2.71 -17.54
C THR A 141 7.46 -2.24 -16.75
N TYR A 142 7.60 -2.25 -15.43
CA TYR A 142 6.64 -1.73 -14.45
C TYR A 142 7.34 -0.74 -13.52
N PRO A 143 6.63 0.30 -13.05
CA PRO A 143 7.17 1.22 -12.06
C PRO A 143 7.35 0.53 -10.70
N THR A 144 8.18 1.11 -9.84
CA THR A 144 8.36 0.67 -8.44
C THR A 144 7.37 1.33 -7.48
N ASP A 145 6.10 1.46 -7.91
CA ASP A 145 5.04 2.06 -7.11
C ASP A 145 4.56 1.12 -5.99
N ASP A 146 4.17 1.68 -4.84
CA ASP A 146 3.74 0.95 -3.62
C ASP A 146 2.66 -0.12 -3.88
N ASP A 147 1.81 0.10 -4.88
CA ASP A 147 0.60 -0.67 -5.16
C ASP A 147 0.61 -1.37 -6.52
N ILE A 148 1.72 -1.28 -7.27
CA ILE A 148 1.83 -1.89 -8.60
C ILE A 148 1.51 -3.39 -8.56
N LEU A 149 1.88 -4.06 -7.47
CA LEU A 149 1.65 -5.50 -7.34
C LEU A 149 0.15 -5.85 -7.23
N ALA A 150 -0.68 -4.96 -6.68
CA ALA A 150 -2.14 -5.15 -6.66
C ALA A 150 -2.80 -5.09 -8.04
N THR A 151 -2.10 -4.53 -9.04
CA THR A 151 -2.61 -4.49 -10.41
C THR A 151 -2.53 -5.84 -11.11
N PHE A 152 -1.79 -6.83 -10.57
CA PHE A 152 -1.69 -8.16 -11.18
C PHE A 152 -2.90 -9.04 -10.83
N GLN A 153 -3.40 -9.73 -11.85
CA GLN A 153 -4.50 -10.68 -11.71
C GLN A 153 -4.03 -12.01 -11.10
N GLY A 154 -4.95 -12.78 -10.52
CA GLY A 154 -4.68 -14.14 -10.02
C GLY A 154 -4.55 -14.25 -8.51
N PHE A 155 -4.55 -13.13 -7.78
CA PHE A 155 -4.54 -13.10 -6.32
C PHE A 155 -5.95 -13.02 -5.71
N GLN A 156 -6.12 -13.54 -4.49
CA GLN A 156 -7.37 -13.52 -3.71
C GLN A 156 -7.50 -12.29 -2.80
N GLY A 157 -6.65 -11.29 -3.00
CA GLY A 157 -6.59 -10.07 -2.20
C GLY A 157 -5.16 -9.61 -2.00
N TYR A 158 -4.96 -8.75 -1.00
CA TYR A 158 -3.68 -8.16 -0.68
C TYR A 158 -3.44 -8.07 0.83
N ILE A 159 -2.18 -7.95 1.22
CA ILE A 159 -1.72 -7.64 2.57
C ILE A 159 -0.93 -6.33 2.48
N THR A 160 -1.35 -5.30 3.23
CA THR A 160 -0.59 -4.06 3.32
C THR A 160 0.51 -4.18 4.37
N VAL A 161 1.72 -3.73 4.06
CA VAL A 161 2.85 -3.74 4.99
C VAL A 161 3.52 -2.37 5.01
N ALA A 162 4.07 -1.98 6.16
CA ALA A 162 4.67 -0.65 6.35
C ALA A 162 6.20 -0.68 6.52
N SER A 163 6.84 -1.85 6.40
CA SER A 163 8.29 -1.98 6.56
C SER A 163 8.80 -3.27 5.94
N TYR A 164 10.11 -3.32 5.68
CA TYR A 164 10.79 -4.51 5.18
C TYR A 164 10.61 -5.71 6.13
N ALA A 165 10.78 -5.49 7.43
CA ALA A 165 10.63 -6.55 8.42
C ALA A 165 9.22 -7.18 8.39
N GLU A 166 8.19 -6.34 8.30
CA GLU A 166 6.81 -6.80 8.20
C GLU A 166 6.54 -7.56 6.89
N ALA A 167 7.06 -7.07 5.77
CA ALA A 167 6.96 -7.75 4.47
C ALA A 167 7.55 -9.17 4.54
N MET A 168 8.73 -9.30 5.16
CA MET A 168 9.39 -10.60 5.36
C MET A 168 8.58 -11.56 6.24
N TRP A 169 7.91 -11.04 7.28
CA TRP A 169 7.05 -11.87 8.13
C TRP A 169 5.77 -12.28 7.41
N ALA A 170 5.18 -11.39 6.61
CA ALA A 170 3.93 -11.59 5.89
C ALA A 170 4.06 -12.51 4.66
N ALA A 171 5.26 -12.66 4.09
CA ALA A 171 5.49 -13.45 2.88
C ALA A 171 4.93 -14.90 2.91
N PRO A 172 5.14 -15.69 3.98
CA PRO A 172 4.55 -17.03 4.06
C PRO A 172 3.01 -17.01 4.07
N LEU A 173 2.40 -16.05 4.78
CA LEU A 173 0.95 -15.91 4.84
C LEU A 173 0.38 -15.49 3.48
N ALA A 174 1.02 -14.51 2.83
CA ALA A 174 0.69 -14.06 1.49
C ALA A 174 0.67 -15.24 0.49
N GLN A 175 1.69 -16.11 0.58
CA GLN A 175 1.76 -17.31 -0.25
C GLN A 175 0.62 -18.30 0.04
N VAL A 176 0.35 -18.63 1.30
CA VAL A 176 -0.69 -19.60 1.69
C VAL A 176 -2.08 -19.13 1.30
N GLU A 177 -2.37 -17.84 1.49
CA GLU A 177 -3.66 -17.24 1.18
C GLU A 177 -3.78 -16.77 -0.27
N ASN A 178 -2.73 -16.95 -1.09
CA ASN A 178 -2.64 -16.45 -2.45
C ASN A 178 -2.97 -14.94 -2.53
N LYS A 179 -2.36 -14.14 -1.67
CA LYS A 179 -2.49 -12.68 -1.61
C LYS A 179 -1.19 -12.03 -2.06
N VAL A 180 -1.32 -10.84 -2.64
CA VAL A 180 -0.17 -10.01 -2.97
C VAL A 180 0.24 -9.13 -1.79
N ILE A 181 1.51 -8.81 -1.66
CA ILE A 181 1.99 -7.83 -0.67
C ILE A 181 2.09 -6.47 -1.34
N ILE A 182 1.59 -5.43 -0.68
CA ILE A 182 1.72 -4.04 -1.13
C ILE A 182 2.22 -3.15 0.00
N LEU A 183 2.94 -2.09 -0.36
CA LEU A 183 3.42 -1.12 0.63
C LEU A 183 2.27 -0.18 1.02
N GLY A 184 2.20 0.17 2.30
CA GLY A 184 1.14 1.03 2.82
C GLY A 184 1.02 0.98 4.34
N GLN A 185 -0.21 0.81 4.83
CA GLN A 185 -0.47 0.77 6.28
C GLN A 185 -0.05 -0.58 6.87
N ARG A 186 0.49 -0.52 8.10
CA ARG A 186 0.86 -1.70 8.88
C ARG A 186 -0.34 -2.58 9.16
N THR A 187 -0.22 -3.87 8.84
CA THR A 187 -1.19 -4.91 9.21
C THR A 187 -0.74 -5.65 10.46
N PHE A 188 0.55 -5.99 10.58
CA PHE A 188 1.09 -6.81 11.66
C PHE A 188 2.11 -6.04 12.50
N ILE A 189 2.06 -6.20 13.82
CA ILE A 189 2.97 -5.53 14.74
C ILE A 189 4.23 -6.39 14.97
N SER A 190 4.09 -7.70 14.87
CA SER A 190 5.16 -8.66 15.12
C SER A 190 5.06 -9.91 14.23
N GLN A 191 6.16 -10.67 14.15
CA GLN A 191 6.17 -11.99 13.50
C GLN A 191 5.21 -12.99 14.16
N GLU A 192 5.05 -12.91 15.49
CA GLU A 192 4.12 -13.77 16.22
C GLU A 192 2.67 -13.51 15.81
N ASP A 193 2.31 -12.26 15.49
CA ASP A 193 0.97 -11.93 15.00
C ASP A 193 0.69 -12.62 13.67
N VAL A 194 1.64 -12.62 12.73
CA VAL A 194 1.49 -13.30 11.44
C VAL A 194 1.33 -14.81 11.61
N TRP A 195 2.14 -15.41 12.49
CA TRP A 195 2.09 -16.85 12.73
C TRP A 195 0.79 -17.33 13.36
N ASN A 196 0.06 -16.47 14.08
CA ASN A 196 -1.25 -16.82 14.61
C ASN A 196 -2.34 -16.88 13.53
N GLU A 197 -2.08 -16.35 12.34
CA GLU A 197 -3.00 -16.36 11.19
C GLU A 197 -2.70 -17.50 10.19
N LEU A 198 -1.55 -18.19 10.31
CA LEU A 198 -1.17 -19.36 9.49
C LEU A 198 -1.81 -20.66 9.97
#